data_AF-A0A6N7QZG9-F1
#
_entry.id   AF-A0A6N7QZG9-F1
#
_cell.length_a   1.000
_cell.length_b   1.000
_cell.length_c   1.000
_cell.angle_alpha   90.00
_cell.angle_beta   90.00
_cell.angle_gamma   90.00
#
_symmetry.space_group_name_H-M   'P 1'
#
loop_
_entity.id
_entity.type
_entity.pdbx_description
1 polymer ?
#
loop_
_entity_poly.entity_id
_entity_poly.type
_entity_poly.pdbx_seq_one_letter_code
_entity_poly.pdbx_strand_id
1 'polypeptide(L)'
;MEYRINPLRWSTISIFLIVILWSLLSDYYGSSLLLFLLYLLVVIVFASSIRFKFEIHDNHLVYQVLLFKRSINKKKMDPDQVEQMKFIRAGWAKKAAIIKLEKGMDIRLVVLYPEEAYEHLLEFARKHDISIVKTNDYLTLERKGERKKMESS
;
A
#
# COMPACT_ATOMS: atom_id res chain seq x y z
N MET A 1 15.98 3.01 5.07
CA MET A 1 15.02 2.75 6.17
C MET A 1 13.85 1.92 5.65
N GLU A 2 13.35 0.95 6.44
CA GLU A 2 12.26 0.01 6.04
C GLU A 2 10.91 0.44 6.62
N TYR A 3 9.87 0.41 5.77
CA TYR A 3 8.50 0.84 6.06
C TYR A 3 7.49 -0.23 5.65
N ARG A 4 6.37 -0.26 6.36
CA ARG A 4 5.25 -1.17 6.05
C ARG A 4 4.16 -0.40 5.34
N ILE A 5 3.56 -1.02 4.32
CA ILE A 5 2.38 -0.48 3.62
C ILE A 5 1.18 -1.33 3.99
N ASN A 6 0.06 -0.70 4.33
CA ASN A 6 -1.21 -1.39 4.51
C ASN A 6 -2.14 -1.10 3.33
N PRO A 7 -2.23 -1.99 2.31
CA PRO A 7 -3.09 -1.75 1.16
C PRO A 7 -4.56 -1.83 1.54
N LEU A 8 -5.21 -0.67 1.60
CA LEU A 8 -6.61 -0.53 2.03
C LEU A 8 -7.64 -1.17 1.08
N ARG A 9 -7.28 -1.42 -0.19
CA ARG A 9 -8.24 -1.79 -1.26
C ARG A 9 -8.09 -3.19 -1.84
N TRP A 10 -7.07 -3.95 -1.45
CA TRP A 10 -6.94 -5.35 -1.93
C TRP A 10 -8.09 -6.22 -1.42
N SER A 11 -8.60 -5.93 -0.22
CA SER A 11 -9.73 -6.65 0.39
C SER A 11 -10.97 -6.71 -0.50
N THR A 12 -11.35 -5.61 -1.18
CA THR A 12 -12.60 -5.57 -1.96
C THR A 12 -12.53 -6.34 -3.27
N ILE A 13 -11.38 -6.31 -3.97
CA ILE A 13 -11.21 -7.06 -5.23
C ILE A 13 -11.13 -8.57 -4.93
N SER A 14 -10.48 -8.93 -3.83
CA SER A 14 -10.40 -10.33 -3.40
C SER A 14 -11.78 -10.92 -3.11
N ILE A 15 -12.71 -10.17 -2.50
CA ILE A 15 -14.06 -10.69 -2.17
C ILE A 15 -14.82 -11.19 -3.40
N PHE A 16 -14.84 -10.43 -4.50
CA PHE A 16 -15.55 -10.86 -5.73
C PHE A 16 -14.91 -12.12 -6.33
N LEU A 17 -13.58 -12.17 -6.36
CA LEU A 17 -12.84 -13.31 -6.88
C LEU A 17 -13.08 -14.57 -6.01
N ILE A 18 -13.16 -14.39 -4.69
CA ILE A 18 -13.47 -15.46 -3.73
C ILE A 18 -14.87 -16.05 -3.98
N VAL A 19 -15.86 -15.21 -4.26
CA VAL A 19 -17.25 -15.66 -4.52
C VAL A 19 -17.35 -16.43 -5.83
N ILE A 20 -16.68 -15.97 -6.89
CA ILE A 20 -16.67 -16.65 -8.19
C ILE A 20 -15.98 -18.02 -8.06
N LEU A 21 -14.81 -18.08 -7.41
CA LEU A 21 -14.10 -19.33 -7.18
C LEU A 21 -14.93 -20.30 -6.34
N TRP A 22 -15.61 -19.82 -5.31
CA TRP A 22 -16.51 -20.66 -4.51
C TRP A 22 -17.65 -21.23 -5.37
N SER A 23 -18.29 -20.41 -6.20
CA SER A 23 -19.37 -20.86 -7.09
C SER A 23 -18.90 -21.97 -8.03
N LEU A 24 -17.72 -21.82 -8.63
CA LEU A 24 -17.13 -22.84 -9.52
C LEU A 24 -16.79 -24.13 -8.77
N LEU A 25 -16.26 -24.02 -7.54
CA LEU A 25 -15.94 -25.19 -6.72
C LEU A 25 -17.21 -25.89 -6.22
N SER A 26 -18.26 -25.15 -5.86
CA SER A 26 -19.51 -25.72 -5.35
C SER A 26 -20.27 -26.49 -6.42
N ASP A 27 -20.17 -26.06 -7.69
CA ASP A 27 -20.75 -26.80 -8.82
C ASP A 27 -20.06 -28.14 -9.06
N TYR A 28 -18.74 -28.23 -8.78
CA TYR A 28 -17.96 -29.45 -9.01
C TYR A 28 -17.97 -30.42 -7.82
N TYR A 29 -17.80 -29.90 -6.60
CA TYR A 29 -17.65 -30.72 -5.38
C TYR A 29 -18.94 -30.80 -4.53
N GLY A 30 -20.01 -30.11 -4.94
CA GLY A 30 -21.25 -29.99 -4.19
C GLY A 30 -21.20 -28.91 -3.09
N SER A 31 -22.38 -28.43 -2.69
CA SER A 31 -22.54 -27.33 -1.73
C SER A 31 -22.43 -27.79 -0.27
N SER A 32 -21.30 -28.37 0.10
CA SER A 32 -21.02 -28.76 1.49
C SER A 32 -20.55 -27.58 2.32
N LEU A 33 -21.22 -27.36 3.47
CA LEU A 33 -20.86 -26.30 4.43
C LEU A 33 -19.43 -26.48 4.97
N LEU A 34 -18.97 -27.72 5.15
CA LEU A 34 -17.62 -28.00 5.64
C LEU A 34 -16.55 -27.60 4.61
N LEU A 35 -16.79 -27.89 3.31
CA LEU A 35 -15.91 -27.46 2.23
C LEU A 35 -15.86 -25.93 2.12
N PHE A 36 -16.99 -25.26 2.34
CA PHE A 36 -17.04 -23.80 2.36
C PHE A 36 -16.19 -23.20 3.48
N LEU A 37 -16.33 -23.73 4.70
CA LEU A 37 -15.54 -23.27 5.85
C LEU A 37 -14.04 -23.52 5.65
N LEU A 38 -13.66 -24.67 5.09
CA LEU A 38 -12.27 -24.99 4.79
C LEU A 38 -11.70 -24.04 3.72
N TYR A 39 -12.48 -23.76 2.68
CA TYR A 39 -12.11 -22.79 1.65
C TYR A 39 -11.91 -21.38 2.23
N LEU A 40 -12.86 -20.89 3.06
CA LEU A 40 -12.72 -19.60 3.73
C LEU A 40 -11.46 -19.51 4.60
N LEU A 41 -11.15 -20.59 5.33
CA LEU A 41 -9.95 -20.65 6.16
C LEU A 41 -8.67 -20.52 5.31
N VAL A 42 -8.59 -21.25 4.19
CA VAL A 42 -7.46 -21.15 3.25
C VAL A 42 -7.33 -19.71 2.73
N VAL A 43 -8.43 -19.11 2.28
CA VAL A 43 -8.44 -17.74 1.78
C VAL A 43 -7.95 -16.73 2.83
N ILE A 44 -8.41 -16.84 4.08
CA ILE A 44 -7.99 -15.95 5.18
C ILE A 44 -6.50 -16.11 5.48
N VAL A 45 -6.00 -17.35 5.52
CA VAL A 45 -4.58 -17.63 5.74
C VAL A 45 -3.72 -17.05 4.61
N PHE A 46 -4.13 -17.23 3.36
CA PHE A 46 -3.43 -16.65 2.21
C PHE A 46 -3.45 -15.12 2.24
N ALA A 47 -4.61 -14.51 2.48
CA ALA A 47 -4.76 -13.06 2.53
C ALA A 47 -3.91 -12.42 3.64
N SER A 48 -3.89 -13.02 4.84
CA SER A 48 -3.09 -12.54 5.98
C SER A 48 -1.58 -12.75 5.82
N SER A 49 -1.18 -13.60 4.89
CA SER A 49 0.23 -13.90 4.61
C SER A 49 0.88 -12.92 3.62
N ILE A 50 0.10 -12.11 2.91
CA ILE A 50 0.63 -11.09 2.00
C ILE A 50 1.07 -9.88 2.82
N ARG A 51 2.34 -9.47 2.65
CA ARG A 51 2.94 -8.32 3.32
C ARG A 51 3.56 -7.38 2.29
N PHE A 52 3.38 -6.08 2.49
CA PHE A 52 3.94 -5.06 1.62
C PHE A 52 5.01 -4.29 2.39
N LYS A 53 6.20 -4.24 1.81
CA LYS A 53 7.36 -3.53 2.34
C LYS A 53 7.77 -2.43 1.37
N PHE A 54 8.23 -1.33 1.94
CA PHE A 54 8.77 -0.20 1.22
C PHE A 54 10.04 0.25 1.89
N GLU A 55 11.12 0.36 1.13
CA GLU A 55 12.39 0.84 1.66
C GLU A 55 12.77 2.12 0.94
N ILE A 56 13.15 3.12 1.74
CA ILE A 56 13.72 4.37 1.25
C ILE A 56 15.22 4.27 1.51
N HIS A 57 16.01 4.21 0.44
CA HIS A 57 17.47 4.32 0.49
C HIS A 57 17.88 5.69 -0.04
N ASP A 58 19.13 6.08 0.20
CA ASP A 58 19.62 7.41 -0.15
C ASP A 58 19.49 7.77 -1.62
N ASN A 59 19.65 6.77 -2.49
CA ASN A 59 19.70 6.94 -3.95
C ASN A 59 18.67 6.09 -4.70
N HIS A 60 17.79 5.36 -4.00
CA HIS A 60 16.75 4.58 -4.67
C HIS A 60 15.62 4.20 -3.72
N LEU A 61 14.48 3.86 -4.28
CA LEU A 61 13.31 3.37 -3.57
C LEU A 61 13.11 1.89 -3.92
N VAL A 62 12.73 1.08 -2.93
CA VAL A 62 12.42 -0.34 -3.14
C VAL A 62 11.02 -0.63 -2.68
N TYR A 63 10.18 -1.09 -3.59
CA TYR A 63 8.86 -1.61 -3.28
C TYR A 63 8.87 -3.14 -3.37
N GLN A 64 8.41 -3.81 -2.33
CA GLN A 64 8.45 -5.28 -2.25
C GLN A 64 7.14 -5.86 -1.75
N VAL A 65 6.65 -6.89 -2.45
CA VAL A 65 5.52 -7.72 -2.04
C VAL A 65 6.03 -9.08 -1.61
N LEU A 66 5.74 -9.44 -0.37
CA LEU A 66 6.11 -10.71 0.24
C LEU A 66 4.87 -11.57 0.43
N LEU A 67 4.99 -12.86 0.15
CA LEU A 67 4.02 -13.87 0.56
C LEU A 67 4.69 -14.76 1.59
N PHE A 68 4.07 -14.83 2.77
CA PHE A 68 4.67 -15.40 3.98
C PHE A 68 5.99 -14.70 4.33
N LYS A 69 7.13 -15.26 3.87
CA LYS A 69 8.49 -14.73 4.08
C LYS A 69 9.27 -14.61 2.77
N ARG A 70 8.70 -15.00 1.63
CA ARG A 70 9.38 -14.99 0.33
C ARG A 70 8.96 -13.76 -0.47
N SER A 71 9.94 -13.12 -1.11
CA SER A 71 9.70 -12.03 -2.06
C SER A 71 9.07 -12.58 -3.33
N ILE A 72 7.86 -12.12 -3.67
CA ILE A 72 7.25 -12.47 -4.96
C ILE A 72 7.55 -11.38 -5.99
N ASN A 73 7.48 -10.12 -5.57
CA ASN A 73 7.73 -9.00 -6.46
C ASN A 73 8.61 -7.98 -5.75
N LYS A 74 9.69 -7.56 -6.40
CA LYS A 74 10.60 -6.51 -5.92
C LYS A 74 10.83 -5.54 -7.07
N LYS A 75 10.45 -4.29 -6.86
CA LYS A 75 10.63 -3.20 -7.82
C LYS A 75 11.57 -2.17 -7.19
N LYS A 76 12.78 -2.07 -7.74
CA LYS A 76 13.72 -0.99 -7.45
C LYS A 76 13.42 0.17 -8.39
N MET A 77 13.41 1.40 -7.87
CA MET A 77 13.22 2.62 -8.63
C MET A 77 14.36 3.57 -8.30
N ASP A 78 15.10 3.94 -9.31
CA ASP A 78 16.10 5.01 -9.21
C ASP A 78 15.39 6.38 -9.36
N PRO A 79 15.96 7.48 -8.83
CA PRO A 79 15.26 8.76 -8.70
C PRO A 79 14.90 9.38 -10.05
N ASP A 80 15.74 9.13 -11.06
CA ASP A 80 15.56 9.50 -12.46
C ASP A 80 14.33 8.85 -13.11
N GLN A 81 13.86 7.74 -12.56
CA GLN A 81 12.66 7.04 -13.05
C GLN A 81 11.38 7.61 -12.46
N VAL A 82 11.48 8.52 -11.48
CA VAL A 82 10.34 9.09 -10.76
C VAL A 82 10.00 10.46 -11.35
N GLU A 83 8.91 10.51 -12.10
CA GLU A 83 8.38 11.76 -12.67
C GLU A 83 7.90 12.71 -11.55
N GLN A 84 7.17 12.17 -10.58
CA GLN A 84 6.50 12.97 -9.56
C GLN A 84 6.07 12.15 -8.35
N MET A 85 6.05 12.77 -7.17
CA MET A 85 5.44 12.24 -5.96
C MET A 85 4.19 13.03 -5.57
N LYS A 86 3.04 12.35 -5.56
CA LYS A 86 1.75 12.93 -5.21
C LYS A 86 1.27 12.46 -3.85
N PHE A 87 1.08 13.38 -2.92
CA PHE A 87 0.57 13.12 -1.58
C PHE A 87 -0.94 13.41 -1.55
N ILE A 88 -1.71 12.38 -1.22
CA ILE A 88 -3.18 12.39 -1.29
C ILE A 88 -3.80 11.87 0.01
N ARG A 89 -5.08 12.19 0.20
CA ARG A 89 -5.92 11.54 1.20
C ARG A 89 -6.43 10.18 0.70
N ALA A 90 -6.37 9.17 1.56
CA ALA A 90 -7.00 7.87 1.37
C ALA A 90 -8.15 7.69 2.37
N GLY A 91 -9.38 7.52 1.86
CA GLY A 91 -10.58 7.44 2.72
C GLY A 91 -10.78 8.73 3.52
N TRP A 92 -11.29 8.60 4.75
CA TRP A 92 -11.66 9.75 5.58
C TRP A 92 -10.50 10.41 6.32
N ALA A 93 -9.53 9.61 6.79
CA ALA A 93 -8.52 10.08 7.74
C ALA A 93 -7.10 9.58 7.47
N LYS A 94 -6.85 8.83 6.39
CA LYS A 94 -5.54 8.22 6.14
C LYS A 94 -4.76 9.03 5.10
N LYS A 95 -3.46 9.19 5.33
CA LYS A 95 -2.50 9.70 4.33
C LYS A 95 -2.18 8.60 3.32
N ALA A 96 -1.81 8.99 2.11
CA ALA A 96 -1.29 8.12 1.08
C ALA A 96 -0.36 8.91 0.15
N ALA A 97 0.60 8.23 -0.47
CA ALA A 97 1.47 8.77 -1.48
C ALA A 97 1.34 7.95 -2.77
N ILE A 98 1.51 8.60 -3.91
CA ILE A 98 1.60 7.97 -5.23
C ILE A 98 2.93 8.39 -5.81
N ILE A 99 3.78 7.42 -6.10
CA ILE A 99 5.00 7.61 -6.87
C ILE A 99 4.63 7.38 -8.33
N LYS A 100 4.62 8.46 -9.10
CA LYS A 100 4.48 8.40 -10.55
C LYS A 100 5.83 8.10 -11.16
N LEU A 101 5.86 7.11 -12.04
CA LEU A 101 7.06 6.73 -12.75
C LEU A 101 6.96 7.22 -14.19
N GLU A 102 8.08 7.65 -14.76
CA GLU A 102 8.12 8.04 -16.17
C GLU A 102 7.66 6.90 -17.10
N LYS A 103 7.93 5.65 -16.69
CA LYS A 103 7.56 4.44 -17.41
C LYS A 103 7.02 3.36 -16.48
N GLY A 104 5.94 2.72 -16.91
CA GLY A 104 5.31 1.59 -16.22
C GLY A 104 4.16 2.01 -15.29
N MET A 105 3.85 1.16 -14.31
CA MET A 105 2.75 1.41 -13.38
C MET A 105 3.19 2.25 -12.18
N ASP A 106 2.38 3.27 -11.87
CA ASP A 106 2.46 4.07 -10.64
C ASP A 106 2.44 3.20 -9.39
N ILE A 107 3.25 3.58 -8.40
CA ILE A 107 3.26 2.90 -7.11
C ILE A 107 2.44 3.68 -6.10
N ARG A 108 1.33 3.10 -5.67
CA ARG A 108 0.46 3.68 -4.65
C ARG A 108 0.81 3.16 -3.26
N LEU A 109 1.32 4.05 -2.44
CA LEU A 109 1.69 3.83 -1.04
C LEU A 109 0.53 4.27 -0.13
N VAL A 110 -0.39 3.35 0.15
CA VAL A 110 -1.54 3.60 1.04
C VAL A 110 -1.17 3.25 2.48
N VAL A 111 -1.36 4.20 3.41
CA VAL A 111 -1.06 3.99 4.85
C VAL A 111 0.38 3.50 5.05
N LEU A 112 1.31 4.39 4.74
CA LEU A 112 2.71 4.19 5.02
C LEU A 112 2.93 4.28 6.53
N TYR A 113 3.54 3.26 7.11
CA TYR A 113 3.79 3.17 8.55
C TYR A 113 5.29 2.94 8.84
N PRO A 114 5.86 3.64 9.83
CA PRO A 114 5.20 4.66 10.67
C PRO A 114 5.03 6.02 9.95
N GLU A 115 4.35 7.00 10.56
CA GLU A 115 3.93 8.24 9.86
C GLU A 115 5.14 9.06 9.36
N GLU A 116 6.28 8.95 10.03
CA GLU A 116 7.56 9.58 9.69
C GLU A 116 8.06 9.15 8.30
N ALA A 117 7.59 8.01 7.80
CA ALA A 117 7.90 7.53 6.46
C ALA A 117 7.46 8.54 5.37
N TYR A 118 6.41 9.33 5.61
CA TYR A 118 5.98 10.37 4.69
C TYR A 118 6.97 11.54 4.63
N GLU A 119 7.57 11.91 5.77
CA GLU A 119 8.59 12.96 5.82
C GLU A 119 9.88 12.51 5.12
N HIS A 120 10.31 11.27 5.32
CA HIS A 120 11.46 10.72 4.61
C HIS A 120 11.24 10.62 3.09
N LEU A 121 10.00 10.39 2.65
CA LEU A 121 9.63 10.45 1.22
C LEU A 121 9.70 11.87 0.67
N LEU A 122 9.26 12.87 1.43
CA LEU A 122 9.38 14.28 1.06
C LEU A 122 10.85 14.70 0.99
N GLU A 123 11.67 14.27 1.94
CA GLU A 123 13.10 14.53 1.96
C GLU A 123 13.81 13.88 0.77
N PHE A 124 13.50 12.62 0.46
CA PHE A 124 14.01 11.95 -0.73
C PHE A 124 13.66 12.71 -2.01
N ALA A 125 12.40 13.14 -2.15
CA ALA A 125 11.97 13.91 -3.31
C ALA A 125 12.72 15.24 -3.44
N ARG A 126 12.90 15.97 -2.33
CA ARG A 126 13.68 17.22 -2.32
C ARG A 126 15.15 17.01 -2.67
N LYS A 127 15.76 15.95 -2.14
CA LYS A 127 17.18 15.61 -2.37
C LYS A 127 17.48 15.34 -3.85
N HIS A 128 16.54 14.73 -4.56
CA HIS A 128 16.67 14.34 -5.97
C HIS A 128 15.89 15.25 -6.93
N ASP A 129 15.45 16.42 -6.48
CA ASP A 129 14.68 17.40 -7.25
C ASP A 129 13.44 16.82 -7.98
N ILE A 130 12.77 15.87 -7.32
CA ILE A 130 11.55 15.24 -7.82
C ILE A 130 10.35 16.16 -7.52
N SER A 131 9.47 16.35 -8.50
CA SER A 131 8.24 17.14 -8.34
C SER A 131 7.35 16.61 -7.21
N ILE A 132 6.96 17.48 -6.27
CA ILE A 132 6.07 17.14 -5.14
C ILE A 132 4.73 17.83 -5.33
N VAL A 133 3.63 17.05 -5.32
CA VAL A 133 2.27 17.58 -5.38
C VAL A 133 1.46 17.12 -4.17
N LYS A 134 0.99 18.06 -3.35
CA LYS A 134 0.06 17.81 -2.24
C LYS A 134 -1.35 18.22 -2.65
N THR A 135 -2.36 17.37 -2.43
CA THR A 135 -3.76 17.78 -2.67
C THR A 135 -4.32 18.61 -1.51
N ASN A 136 -5.32 19.47 -1.78
CA ASN A 136 -5.97 20.28 -0.74
C ASN A 136 -6.53 19.43 0.42
N ASP A 137 -7.09 18.27 0.08
CA ASP A 137 -7.56 17.27 1.05
C ASP A 137 -6.43 16.74 1.94
N TYR A 138 -5.26 16.49 1.35
CA TYR A 138 -4.08 16.05 2.08
C TYR A 138 -3.59 17.14 3.04
N LEU A 139 -3.48 18.39 2.55
CA LEU A 139 -3.09 19.54 3.37
C LEU A 139 -4.02 19.76 4.57
N THR A 140 -5.32 19.53 4.37
CA THR A 140 -6.30 19.62 5.47
C THR A 140 -6.08 18.55 6.53
N LEU A 141 -5.76 17.32 6.12
CA LEU A 141 -5.41 16.24 7.06
C LEU A 141 -4.09 16.51 7.77
N GLU A 142 -3.09 17.02 7.07
CA GLU A 142 -1.77 17.37 7.61
C GLU A 142 -1.92 18.41 8.75
N ARG A 143 -2.62 19.52 8.48
CA ARG A 143 -2.91 20.56 9.50
C ARG A 143 -3.67 20.03 10.72
N LYS A 144 -4.63 19.11 10.51
CA LYS A 144 -5.39 18.50 11.62
C LYS A 144 -4.51 17.57 12.46
N GLY A 145 -3.60 16.84 11.82
CA GLY A 145 -2.64 15.97 12.51
C GLY A 145 -1.64 16.77 13.35
N GLU A 146 -1.11 17.87 12.79
CA GLU A 146 -0.17 18.77 13.48
C GLU A 146 -0.78 19.40 14.72
N ARG A 147 -2.01 19.93 14.64
CA ARG A 147 -2.71 20.51 15.81
C ARG A 147 -2.87 19.50 16.95
N LYS A 148 -3.24 18.26 16.64
CA LYS A 148 -3.35 17.19 17.66
C LYS A 148 -2.02 16.86 18.32
N LYS A 149 -0.89 16.90 17.58
CA LYS A 149 0.44 16.69 18.16
C LYS A 149 0.82 17.82 19.12
N MET A 150 0.43 19.06 18.82
CA MET A 150 0.67 20.22 19.69
C MET A 150 -0.21 20.22 20.95
N GLU A 151 -1.43 19.70 20.89
CA GLU A 151 -2.35 19.58 22.04
C GLU A 151 -2.00 18.42 22.99
N SER A 152 -1.09 17.53 22.61
CA SER A 152 -0.71 16.32 23.36
C SER A 152 0.73 16.32 23.86
N SER A 153 1.47 17.42 23.65
CA SER A 153 2.79 17.71 24.24
C SER A 153 2.65 18.78 25.31
#